data_AF-A0A8J6YZY8-F1
#
_entry.id   AF-A0A8J6YZY8-F1
#
_cell.length_a   1.000
_cell.length_b   1.000
_cell.length_c   1.000
_cell.angle_alpha   90.00
_cell.angle_beta   90.00
_cell.angle_gamma   90.00
#
_symmetry.space_group_name_H-M   'P 1'
#
loop_
_entity.id
_entity.type
_entity.pdbx_description
1 polymer ?
#
loop_
_entity_poly.entity_id
_entity_poly.type
_entity_poly.pdbx_seq_one_letter_code
_entity_poly.pdbx_strand_id
1 'polypeptide(L)' 'MRRHLEKIIFYKGENVGVREMRAHAAWYTKVLTGGAQLRNLFNRADSAETFLKIVEVLHGR' A
#
# COMPACT_ATOMS: atom_id res chain seq x y z
N MET A 1 1.48 1.25 7.60
CA MET A 1 0.78 1.42 6.30
C MET A 1 -0.71 1.67 6.45
N ARG A 2 -1.49 0.78 7.10
CA ARG A 2 -2.95 0.94 7.30
C ARG A 2 -3.37 2.35 7.79
N ARG A 3 -2.84 2.77 8.95
CA ARG A 3 -3.14 4.10 9.51
C ARG A 3 -2.72 5.29 8.63
N HIS A 4 -1.72 5.10 7.75
CA HIS A 4 -1.30 6.14 6.82
C HIS A 4 -2.30 6.24 5.66
N LEU A 5 -2.71 5.10 5.09
CA LEU A 5 -3.76 5.03 4.08
C LEU A 5 -5.06 5.65 4.59
N GLU A 6 -5.53 5.27 5.78
CA GLU A 6 -6.75 5.81 6.40
C GLU A 6 -6.72 7.35 6.50
N LYS A 7 -5.59 7.93 6.92
CA LYS A 7 -5.42 9.38 7.00
C LYS A 7 -5.48 10.04 5.62
N ILE A 8 -4.77 9.49 4.62
CA ILE A 8 -4.77 10.10 3.29
C ILE A 8 -6.18 10.01 2.68
N ILE A 9 -6.87 8.88 2.83
CA ILE A 9 -8.26 8.73 2.38
C ILE A 9 -9.18 9.72 3.07
N PHE A 10 -9.03 9.91 4.39
CA PHE A 10 -9.83 10.89 5.14
C PHE A 10 -9.69 12.30 4.56
N TYR A 11 -8.49 12.72 4.16
CA TYR A 11 -8.26 14.09 3.66
C TYR A 11 -8.45 14.26 2.15
N LYS A 12 -8.23 13.21 1.34
CA LYS A 12 -8.14 13.32 -0.13
C LYS A 12 -9.07 12.37 -0.89
N GLY A 13 -9.79 11.51 -0.18
CA GLY A 13 -10.61 10.45 -0.77
C GLY A 13 -9.81 9.22 -1.20
N GLU A 14 -10.54 8.14 -1.48
CA GLU A 14 -9.96 6.81 -1.73
C GLU A 14 -9.07 6.76 -2.98
N ASN A 15 -9.59 7.22 -4.12
CA ASN A 15 -8.87 7.13 -5.39
C ASN A 15 -7.51 7.84 -5.33
N VAL A 16 -7.46 9.04 -4.75
CA VAL A 16 -6.21 9.77 -4.54
C VAL A 16 -5.34 9.07 -3.50
N GLY A 17 -5.93 8.66 -2.38
CA GLY A 17 -5.18 8.07 -1.28
C GLY A 17 -4.50 6.75 -1.62
N VAL A 18 -5.17 5.88 -2.36
CA VAL A 18 -4.58 4.61 -2.84
C VAL A 18 -3.40 4.90 -3.75
N ARG A 19 -3.53 5.83 -4.72
CA ARG A 19 -2.49 6.14 -5.70
C ARG A 19 -1.26 6.77 -5.06
N GLU A 20 -1.45 7.71 -4.13
CA GLU A 20 -0.34 8.28 -3.34
C GLU A 20 0.34 7.21 -2.49
N MET A 21 -0.44 6.30 -1.88
CA MET A 21 0.11 5.22 -1.06
C MET A 21 0.95 4.20 -1.83
N ARG A 22 0.80 4.08 -3.16
CA ARG A 22 1.68 3.22 -3.98
C ARG A 22 3.14 3.63 -3.88
N ALA A 23 3.42 4.93 -3.93
CA ALA A 23 4.78 5.46 -3.79
C ALA A 23 5.35 5.20 -2.39
N HIS A 24 4.56 5.46 -1.34
CA HIS A 24 4.95 5.17 0.04
C HIS A 24 5.22 3.67 0.25
N ALA A 25 4.36 2.80 -0.28
CA ALA A 25 4.54 1.35 -0.21
C ALA A 25 5.83 0.90 -0.90
N ALA A 26 6.17 1.50 -2.05
CA ALA A 26 7.41 1.22 -2.75
C ALA A 26 8.65 1.53 -1.89
N TRP A 27 8.63 2.63 -1.13
CA TRP A 27 9.71 2.98 -0.21
C TRP A 27 9.76 2.04 1.01
N TYR A 28 8.63 1.79 1.64
CA TYR A 28 8.57 0.93 2.83
C TYR A 28 9.01 -0.52 2.55
N THR A 29 8.80 -1.00 1.33
CA THR A 29 9.17 -2.36 0.93
C THR A 29 10.53 -2.46 0.22
N LYS A 30 11.26 -1.34 0.07
CA LYS A 30 12.55 -1.30 -0.64
C LYS A 30 13.60 -2.22 -0.01
N VAL A 31 13.66 -2.26 1.32
CA VAL A 31 14.67 -3.01 2.09
C VAL A 31 14.28 -4.45 2.41
N LEU A 32 13.10 -4.90 1.96
CA LEU A 32 12.61 -6.25 2.26
C LEU A 32 13.10 -7.26 1.22
N THR A 33 13.59 -8.41 1.68
CA THR A 33 13.85 -9.58 0.83
C THR A 33 12.54 -10.00 0.15
N GLY A 34 12.55 -10.12 -1.19
CA GLY A 34 11.33 -10.36 -1.96
C GLY A 34 10.42 -9.13 -2.15
N GLY A 35 10.86 -7.94 -1.73
CA GLY A 35 10.09 -6.70 -1.81
C GLY A 35 9.66 -6.31 -3.24
N ALA A 36 10.34 -6.80 -4.28
CA ALA A 36 9.95 -6.53 -5.67
C ALA A 36 8.54 -7.03 -6.00
N GLN A 37 8.16 -8.23 -5.53
CA GLN A 37 6.82 -8.76 -5.73
C GLN A 37 5.76 -7.93 -4.99
N LEU A 38 6.06 -7.51 -3.75
CA LEU A 38 5.18 -6.64 -2.97
C LEU A 38 4.96 -5.29 -3.68
N ARG A 39 6.03 -4.67 -4.19
CA ARG A 39 5.92 -3.42 -4.96
C ARG A 39 5.02 -3.56 -6.19
N ASN A 40 5.13 -4.68 -6.90
CA ASN A 40 4.27 -4.97 -8.05
C ASN A 40 2.80 -5.09 -7.64
N LEU A 41 2.50 -5.75 -6.53
CA LEU A 41 1.13 -5.84 -6.00
C LEU A 41 0.60 -4.46 -5.59
N PHE A 42 1.36 -3.70 -4.81
CA PHE A 42 0.95 -2.37 -4.36
C PHE A 42 0.70 -1.42 -5.53
N ASN A 43 1.55 -1.44 -6.56
CA ASN A 43 1.39 -0.58 -7.73
C ASN A 43 0.11 -0.87 -8.54
N ARG A 44 -0.45 -2.08 -8.42
CA ARG A 44 -1.68 -2.51 -9.08
C ARG A 44 -2.93 -2.37 -8.21
N ALA A 45 -2.79 -2.08 -6.91
CA ALA A 45 -3.93 -1.90 -6.02
C ALA A 45 -4.76 -0.67 -6.43
N ASP A 46 -6.03 -0.88 -6.73
CA ASP A 46 -7.00 0.11 -7.22
C ASP A 46 -8.01 0.57 -6.16
N SER A 47 -8.14 -0.18 -5.07
CA SER A 47 -8.97 0.15 -3.91
C SER A 47 -8.20 0.08 -2.59
N ALA A 48 -8.73 0.73 -1.56
CA ALA A 48 -8.20 0.66 -0.21
C ALA A 48 -8.26 -0.77 0.33
N GLU A 49 -9.32 -1.50 0.01
CA GLU A 49 -9.49 -2.91 0.39
C GLU A 49 -8.38 -3.79 -0.19
N THR A 50 -8.14 -3.71 -1.51
CA THR A 50 -7.06 -4.47 -2.17
C THR A 50 -5.71 -4.09 -1.58
N PHE A 51 -5.47 -2.80 -1.33
CA PHE A 51 -4.24 -2.34 -0.70
C PHE A 51 -4.04 -2.95 0.70
N LEU A 52 -5.09 -2.97 1.54
CA LEU A 52 -5.03 -3.52 2.89
C LEU A 52 -4.82 -5.04 2.91
N LYS A 53 -5.40 -5.79 1.96
CA LYS A 53 -5.11 -7.23 1.80
C LYS A 53 -3.63 -7.50 1.55
N ILE A 54 -2.98 -6.67 0.74
CA ILE A 54 -1.52 -6.79 0.50
C ILE A 54 -0.74 -6.47 1.78
N VAL A 55 -1.19 -5.48 2.56
CA VAL A 55 -0.59 -5.15 3.86
C VAL A 55 -0.71 -6.33 4.84
N GLU A 56 -1.80 -7.07 4.84
CA GLU A 56 -1.97 -8.26 5.71
C GLU A 56 -1.01 -9.38 5.31
N VAL A 57 -0.87 -9.66 4.01
CA VAL A 57 0.12 -10.61 3.48
C VAL A 57 1.55 -10.20 3.84
N LEU A 58 1.84 -8.91 4.02
CA LEU A 58 3.15 -8.46 4.49
C LEU A 58 3.38 -8.77 5.98
N HIS A 59 2.37 -8.66 6.84
CA HIS A 59 2.52 -8.91 8.29
C HIS A 59 2.50 -10.39 8.67
N GLY A 60 1.93 -11.25 7.81
CA GLY A 60 1.92 -12.70 7.99
C GLY A 60 3.16 -13.43 7.45
N ARG A 61 4.22 -12.71 7.07
CA ARG A 61 5.52 -13.26 6.67
C ARG A 61 6.54 -13.16 7.79
#